data_AF-A0A9D3UQB2-F1
#
_entry.id   AF-A0A9D3UQB2-F1
#
_cell.length_a   1.000
_cell.length_b   1.000
_cell.length_c   1.000
_cell.angle_alpha   90.00
_cell.angle_beta   90.00
_cell.angle_gamma   90.00
#
_symmetry.space_group_name_H-M   'P 1'
#
loop_
_entity.id
_entity.type
_entity.pdbx_description
1 polymer ?
#
loop_
_entity_poly.entity_id
_entity_poly.type
_entity_poly.pdbx_seq_one_letter_code
_entity_poly.pdbx_strand_id
1 'polypeptide(L)'
;MMMDALDKVEKEIKKPPMRDDKKSMALLTAEFDKINKKLGIRKEDLLKYEDQLELKIAKAQLEELKKDALEAMETQKKREEFKDEAIPDVKSLDMQNFI
;
A
#
# COMPACT_ATOMS: atom_id res chain seq x y z
N MET A 1 0.98 -23.66 -4.13
CA MET A 1 2.17 -23.20 -4.91
C MET A 1 3.32 -22.74 -4.02
N MET A 2 3.19 -21.67 -3.23
CA MET A 2 4.26 -21.27 -2.29
C MET A 2 4.37 -22.21 -1.09
N MET A 3 3.24 -22.67 -0.53
CA MET A 3 3.24 -23.73 0.48
C MET A 3 3.78 -25.05 -0.08
N ASP A 4 3.44 -25.40 -1.33
CA ASP A 4 3.98 -26.61 -1.97
C ASP A 4 5.51 -26.53 -2.18
N ALA A 5 6.07 -25.34 -2.41
CA ALA A 5 7.52 -25.12 -2.46
C ALA A 5 8.15 -25.26 -1.08
N LEU A 6 7.49 -24.74 -0.04
CA LEU A 6 7.91 -24.93 1.35
C LEU A 6 7.91 -26.43 1.70
N ASP A 7 6.81 -27.14 1.44
CA ASP A 7 6.66 -28.59 1.66
C ASP A 7 7.71 -29.41 0.90
N LYS A 8 8.03 -29.01 -0.34
CA LYS A 8 9.03 -29.70 -1.15
C LYS A 8 10.43 -29.53 -0.57
N VAL A 9 10.78 -28.32 -0.15
CA VAL A 9 12.06 -28.04 0.50
C VAL A 9 12.14 -28.74 1.84
N GLU A 10 11.07 -28.72 2.64
CA GLU A 10 10.98 -29.41 3.93
C GLU A 10 11.15 -30.93 3.80
N LYS A 11 10.56 -31.55 2.77
CA LYS A 11 10.75 -32.97 2.46
C LYS A 11 12.18 -33.30 2.04
N GLU A 12 12.84 -32.39 1.31
CA GLU A 12 14.22 -32.57 0.84
C GLU A 12 15.24 -32.43 1.99
N ILE A 13 15.06 -31.42 2.86
CA ILE A 13 15.97 -31.18 3.98
C ILE A 13 15.56 -31.94 5.27
N LYS A 14 14.39 -32.61 5.27
CA LYS A 14 13.79 -33.35 6.38
C LYS A 14 13.62 -32.54 7.69
N LYS A 15 13.60 -31.22 7.57
CA LYS A 15 13.42 -30.27 8.68
C LYS A 15 12.77 -28.99 8.14
N PRO A 16 12.15 -28.16 8.98
CA PRO A 16 11.73 -26.83 8.57
C PRO A 16 12.94 -25.98 8.15
N PRO A 17 12.88 -25.23 7.04
CA PRO A 17 13.92 -24.27 6.68
C PRO A 17 13.97 -23.19 7.75
N MET A 18 15.12 -23.10 8.42
CA MET A 18 15.35 -22.12 9.48
C MET A 18 16.08 -20.90 8.91
N ARG A 19 15.81 -19.72 9.46
CA ARG A 19 16.39 -18.44 9.00
C ARG A 19 17.92 -18.38 9.13
N ASP A 20 18.49 -19.11 10.08
CA ASP A 20 19.93 -19.22 10.31
C ASP A 20 20.62 -20.23 9.35
N ASP A 21 19.88 -21.19 8.80
CA ASP A 21 20.38 -22.16 7.84
C ASP A 21 20.33 -21.61 6.40
N LYS A 22 21.43 -20.94 6.04
CA LYS A 22 21.68 -20.36 4.71
C LYS A 22 21.48 -21.36 3.56
N LYS A 23 21.74 -22.66 3.75
CA LYS A 23 21.60 -23.66 2.69
C LYS A 23 20.12 -23.97 2.44
N SER A 24 19.34 -24.16 3.51
CA SER A 24 17.89 -24.38 3.37
C SER A 24 17.18 -23.14 2.80
N MET A 25 17.58 -21.94 3.21
CA MET A 25 17.02 -20.69 2.71
C MET A 25 17.36 -20.45 1.23
N ALA A 26 18.55 -20.85 0.79
CA ALA A 26 18.94 -20.79 -0.63
C ALA A 26 18.08 -21.72 -1.50
N LEU A 27 17.80 -22.95 -1.03
CA LEU A 27 16.92 -23.89 -1.74
C LEU A 27 15.48 -23.37 -1.83
N LEU A 28 14.96 -22.83 -0.73
CA LEU A 28 13.63 -22.21 -0.70
C LEU A 28 13.53 -21.02 -1.66
N THR A 29 14.54 -20.16 -1.66
CA THR A 29 14.60 -19.01 -2.58
C THR A 29 14.65 -19.46 -4.04
N ALA A 30 15.38 -20.53 -4.35
CA ALA A 30 15.47 -21.06 -5.70
C ALA A 30 14.13 -21.65 -6.20
N GLU A 31 13.39 -22.36 -5.34
CA GLU A 31 12.05 -22.84 -5.69
C GLU A 31 11.05 -21.69 -5.85
N PHE A 32 11.14 -20.65 -5.00
CA PHE A 32 10.34 -19.44 -5.17
C PHE A 32 10.67 -18.70 -6.46
N ASP A 33 11.95 -18.55 -6.83
CA ASP A 33 12.33 -17.92 -8.09
C ASP A 33 11.83 -18.71 -9.32
N LYS A 34 11.77 -20.06 -9.24
CA LYS A 34 11.14 -20.89 -10.30
C LYS A 34 9.63 -20.63 -10.39
N ILE A 35 8.95 -20.52 -9.26
CA ILE A 35 7.51 -20.22 -9.23
C ILE A 35 7.24 -18.80 -9.74
N ASN A 36 8.01 -17.82 -9.30
CA ASN A 36 7.88 -16.43 -9.74
C ASN A 36 8.06 -16.32 -11.26
N LYS A 37 9.04 -17.03 -11.84
CA LYS A 37 9.20 -17.13 -13.29
C LYS A 37 7.99 -17.75 -13.98
N LYS A 38 7.39 -18.81 -13.43
CA LYS A 38 6.16 -19.44 -13.99
C LYS A 38 4.95 -18.51 -13.92
N LEU A 39 4.86 -17.70 -12.86
CA LEU A 39 3.76 -16.75 -12.65
C LEU A 39 3.98 -15.42 -13.38
N GLY A 40 5.12 -15.23 -14.06
CA GLY A 40 5.48 -13.97 -14.71
C GLY A 40 5.75 -12.83 -13.74
N ILE A 41 5.99 -13.13 -12.45
CA ILE A 41 6.30 -12.13 -11.43
C ILE A 41 7.77 -11.76 -11.57
N ARG A 42 8.02 -10.52 -12.02
CA ARG A 42 9.37 -9.96 -12.09
C ARG A 42 9.64 -9.16 -10.83
N LYS A 43 10.85 -9.32 -10.27
CA LYS A 43 11.26 -8.53 -9.09
C LYS A 43 11.29 -7.04 -9.41
N GLU A 44 11.56 -6.65 -10.66
CA GLU A 44 11.48 -5.25 -11.08
C GLU A 44 10.07 -4.65 -10.95
N ASP A 45 9.02 -5.46 -11.11
CA ASP A 45 7.64 -4.99 -10.96
C ASP A 45 7.27 -4.76 -9.48
N LEU A 46 8.08 -5.26 -8.53
CA LEU A 46 7.84 -5.09 -7.10
C LEU A 46 7.85 -3.61 -6.70
N LEU A 47 8.84 -2.84 -7.19
CA LEU A 47 8.92 -1.39 -6.96
C LEU A 47 7.66 -0.68 -7.44
N LYS A 48 7.17 -1.06 -8.63
CA LYS A 48 5.93 -0.51 -9.18
C LYS A 48 4.70 -0.85 -8.31
N TYR A 49 4.64 -2.05 -7.74
CA TYR A 49 3.55 -2.42 -6.84
C TYR A 49 3.64 -1.69 -5.49
N GLU A 50 4.85 -1.46 -4.98
CA GLU A 50 5.10 -0.65 -3.78
C GLU A 50 4.64 0.80 -4.00
N ASP A 51 5.05 1.44 -5.10
CA ASP A 51 4.62 2.80 -5.47
C ASP A 51 3.08 2.89 -5.59
N GLN A 52 2.46 1.89 -6.23
CA GLN A 52 1.00 1.83 -6.36
C GLN A 52 0.29 1.66 -5.01
N LEU A 53 0.87 0.90 -4.10
CA LEU A 53 0.33 0.68 -2.77
C LEU A 53 0.42 1.97 -1.95
N GLU A 54 1.58 2.63 -1.97
CA GLU A 54 1.80 3.91 -1.30
C GLU A 54 0.83 4.98 -1.83
N LEU A 55 0.64 5.06 -3.15
CA LEU A 55 -0.34 5.96 -3.76
C LEU A 55 -1.77 5.67 -3.31
N LYS A 56 -2.16 4.39 -3.17
CA LYS A 56 -3.49 4.02 -2.67
C LYS A 56 -3.68 4.43 -1.22
N ILE A 57 -2.66 4.24 -0.38
CA ILE A 57 -2.69 4.65 1.03
C ILE A 57 -2.84 6.18 1.11
N ALA A 58 -2.03 6.94 0.37
CA ALA A 58 -2.09 8.39 0.33
C ALA A 58 -3.47 8.90 -0.14
N LYS A 59 -4.07 8.28 -1.15
CA LYS A 59 -5.43 8.62 -1.61
C LYS A 59 -6.49 8.35 -0.55
N ALA A 60 -6.39 7.23 0.16
CA ALA A 60 -7.34 6.90 1.22
C ALA A 60 -7.25 7.91 2.38
N GLN A 61 -6.02 8.26 2.80
CA GLN A 61 -5.77 9.28 3.82
C GLN A 61 -6.29 10.67 3.39
N LEU A 62 -6.13 11.02 2.11
CA LEU A 62 -6.64 12.29 1.59
C LEU A 62 -8.17 12.35 1.61
N GLU A 63 -8.86 11.27 1.23
CA GLU A 63 -10.33 11.22 1.27
C GLU A 63 -10.87 11.28 2.69
N GLU A 64 -10.20 10.63 3.66
CA GLU A 64 -10.53 10.74 5.08
C GLU A 64 -10.38 12.18 5.58
N LEU A 65 -9.23 12.82 5.31
CA LEU A 65 -8.98 14.20 5.71
C LEU A 65 -9.97 15.19 5.07
N LYS A 66 -10.33 14.96 3.81
CA LYS A 66 -11.35 15.75 3.11
C LYS A 66 -12.73 15.60 3.77
N LYS A 67 -13.09 14.38 4.17
CA LYS A 67 -14.35 14.14 4.88
C LYS A 67 -14.38 14.89 6.21
N ASP A 68 -13.33 14.78 7.01
CA ASP A 68 -13.22 15.47 8.30
C ASP A 68 -13.32 17.00 8.14
N ALA A 69 -12.65 17.55 7.12
CA ALA A 69 -12.73 18.97 6.80
C ALA A 69 -14.16 19.40 6.43
N LEU A 70 -14.86 18.63 5.59
CA LEU A 70 -16.25 18.91 5.22
C LEU A 70 -17.20 18.85 6.42
N GLU A 71 -17.04 17.85 7.29
CA GLU A 71 -17.84 17.74 8.51
C GLU A 71 -17.60 18.92 9.47
N ALA A 72 -16.37 19.38 9.60
CA ALA A 72 -16.03 20.56 10.38
C ALA A 72 -16.65 21.84 9.77
N MET A 73 -16.58 22.02 8.45
CA MET A 73 -17.18 23.16 7.75
C MET A 73 -18.70 23.20 7.91
N GLU A 74 -19.38 22.06 7.72
CA GLU A 74 -20.82 21.94 7.92
C GLU A 74 -21.22 22.20 9.39
N THR A 75 -20.38 21.83 10.35
CA THR A 75 -20.59 22.13 11.76
C THR A 75 -20.44 23.62 12.06
N GLN A 76 -19.47 24.30 11.45
CA GLN A 76 -19.29 25.75 11.60
C GLN A 76 -20.44 26.53 10.96
N LYS A 77 -20.91 26.13 9.77
CA LYS A 77 -22.02 26.77 9.06
C LYS A 77 -23.33 26.81 9.85
N LYS A 78 -23.54 25.86 10.78
CA LYS A 78 -24.72 25.82 11.64
C LYS A 78 -24.73 26.92 12.72
N ARG A 79 -23.60 27.58 12.97
CA ARG A 79 -23.50 28.71 13.91
C ARG A 79 -24.05 29.97 13.23
N GLU A 80 -24.82 30.76 13.97
CA GLU A 80 -25.50 31.95 13.41
C GLU A 80 -24.53 32.98 12.84
N GLU A 81 -23.32 33.07 13.39
CA GLU A 81 -22.25 33.97 12.97
C GLU A 81 -21.74 33.71 11.54
N PHE A 82 -21.96 32.50 11.00
CA PHE A 82 -21.37 32.05 9.74
C PHE A 82 -22.42 31.62 8.70
N LYS A 83 -23.71 31.94 8.92
CA LYS A 83 -24.81 31.54 8.02
C LYS A 83 -24.74 32.18 6.63
N ASP A 84 -24.16 33.37 6.53
CA ASP A 84 -24.06 34.15 5.29
C ASP A 84 -22.67 34.05 4.62
N GLU A 85 -21.72 33.31 5.21
CA GLU A 85 -20.38 33.15 4.63
C GLU A 85 -20.38 32.12 3.49
N ALA A 86 -19.76 32.51 2.37
CA ALA A 86 -19.57 31.63 1.23
C ALA A 86 -18.46 30.61 1.52
N ILE A 87 -18.77 29.32 1.35
CA ILE A 87 -17.77 28.26 1.42
C ILE A 87 -16.84 28.37 0.20
N PRO A 88 -15.52 28.56 0.39
CA PRO A 88 -14.58 28.60 -0.72
C PRO A 88 -14.46 27.23 -1.40
N ASP A 89 -14.29 27.22 -2.71
CA ASP A 89 -14.00 25.99 -3.46
C ASP A 89 -12.60 25.48 -3.11
N VAL A 90 -12.49 24.21 -2.72
CA VAL A 90 -11.22 23.63 -2.27
C VAL A 90 -10.16 23.70 -3.37
N LYS A 91 -10.54 23.64 -4.65
CA LYS A 91 -9.60 23.76 -5.77
C LYS A 91 -9.06 25.18 -5.95
N SER A 92 -9.83 26.21 -5.59
CA SER A 92 -9.34 27.59 -5.68
C SER A 92 -8.34 27.90 -4.57
N LEU A 93 -8.32 27.13 -3.48
CA LEU A 93 -7.39 27.25 -2.36
C LEU A 93 -6.06 26.51 -2.56
N ASP A 94 -5.84 25.86 -3.71
CA ASP A 94 -4.55 25.24 -4.01
C ASP A 94 -3.46 26.31 -4.00
N MET A 95 -2.43 26.14 -3.15
CA MET A 95 -1.33 27.10 -3.02
C MET A 95 -0.59 27.33 -4.35
N GLN A 96 -0.63 26.37 -5.27
CA GLN A 96 -0.07 26.53 -6.61
C GLN A 96 -0.75 27.63 -7.44
N ASN A 97 -1.99 27.99 -7.10
CA ASN A 97 -2.70 29.10 -7.74
C ASN A 97 -2.25 30.48 -7.22
N PHE A 98 -1.43 30.53 -6.16
CA PHE A 98 -1.02 31.76 -5.47
C PHE A 98 0.49 32.05 -5.59
N ILE A 99 1.23 31.24 -6.35
CA ILE A 99 2.67 31.42 -6.65
C ILE A 99 2.82 31.77 -8.13
#